data_AF-A0A352XYV7-F1
#
_entry.id   AF-A0A352XYV7-F1
#
_cell.length_a   1.000
_cell.length_b   1.000
_cell.length_c   1.000
_cell.angle_alpha   90.00
_cell.angle_beta   90.00
_cell.angle_gamma   90.00
#
_symmetry.space_group_name_H-M   'P 1'
#
loop_
_entity.id
_entity.type
_entity.pdbx_description
1 polymer ?
#
loop_
_entity_poly.entity_id
_entity_poly.type
_entity_poly.pdbx_seq_one_letter_code
_entity_poly.pdbx_strand_id
1 'polypeptide(L)' 'MNNLPQTVGGRAQSDSYASHDPAAILEAVHLRKMFPLRSLNILGEKPVVHAVEDTSLALYPGR' A
#
# COMPACT_ATOMS: atom_id res chain seq x y z
N MET A 1 -64.07 3.20 -1.35
CA MET A 1 -63.22 2.36 -2.22
C MET A 1 -62.17 3.29 -2.82
N ASN A 2 -60.88 3.28 -2.50
CA ASN A 2 -60.00 2.18 -2.08
C ASN A 2 -58.93 2.69 -1.09
N ASN A 3 -58.54 1.81 -0.17
CA ASN A 3 -57.48 2.03 0.83
C ASN A 3 -56.31 1.04 0.61
N LEU A 4 -55.09 1.61 0.65
CA LEU A 4 -53.79 1.05 1.13
C LEU A 4 -53.03 0.04 0.24
N PRO A 5 -51.68 -0.14 0.38
CA PRO A 5 -50.77 0.40 1.40
C PRO A 5 -49.49 1.10 0.90
N GLN A 6 -48.84 1.80 1.84
CA GLN A 6 -47.44 2.26 1.77
C GLN A 6 -46.50 1.04 1.76
N THR A 7 -45.61 0.92 0.77
CA THR A 7 -44.50 -0.05 0.80
C THR A 7 -43.25 0.65 1.32
N VAL A 8 -42.93 0.35 2.57
CA VAL A 8 -41.63 0.56 3.20
C VAL A 8 -40.61 -0.37 2.53
N GLY A 9 -39.41 0.14 2.23
CA GLY A 9 -38.22 -0.69 2.12
C GLY A 9 -37.49 -0.59 0.79
N GLY A 10 -36.33 0.04 0.82
CA GLY A 10 -35.39 0.03 -0.28
C GLY A 10 -34.59 1.32 -0.34
N ARG A 11 -33.70 1.52 0.64
CA ARG A 11 -32.51 2.33 0.39
C ARG A 11 -31.81 1.66 -0.79
N ALA A 12 -32.01 2.18 -2.00
CA ALA A 12 -31.03 2.03 -3.05
C ALA A 12 -29.84 2.90 -2.61
N GLN A 13 -29.11 2.38 -1.63
CA GLN A 13 -27.71 2.66 -1.42
C GLN A 13 -27.10 2.19 -2.72
N SER A 14 -27.01 3.11 -3.69
CA SER A 14 -26.23 2.92 -4.90
C SER A 14 -24.85 2.62 -4.37
N ASP A 15 -24.52 1.34 -4.34
CA ASP A 15 -23.23 0.83 -3.99
C ASP A 15 -22.24 1.73 -4.69
N SER A 16 -21.57 2.56 -3.90
CA SER A 16 -20.34 3.19 -4.30
C SER A 16 -19.58 2.07 -4.98
N TYR A 17 -19.31 2.19 -6.27
CA TYR A 17 -18.31 1.39 -6.95
C TYR A 17 -17.02 1.71 -6.20
N ALA A 18 -16.82 1.05 -5.06
CA ALA A 18 -15.60 1.05 -4.31
C ALA A 18 -14.62 0.61 -5.37
N SER A 19 -13.78 1.54 -5.78
CA SER A 19 -12.75 1.35 -6.77
C SER A 19 -12.16 0.00 -6.45
N HIS A 20 -12.39 -1.00 -7.31
CA HIS A 20 -11.78 -2.31 -7.16
C HIS A 20 -10.34 -2.19 -7.62
N ASP A 21 -9.65 -1.15 -7.12
CA ASP A 21 -8.22 -1.12 -7.13
C ASP A 21 -7.83 -2.19 -6.11
N PRO A 22 -7.22 -3.29 -6.56
CA PRO A 22 -6.83 -4.34 -5.65
C PRO A 22 -5.97 -3.68 -4.56
N ALA A 23 -6.23 -4.00 -3.29
CA ALA A 23 -5.36 -3.53 -2.22
C ALA A 23 -3.90 -3.90 -2.55
N ALA A 24 -2.96 -3.02 -2.19
CA ALA A 24 -1.55 -3.34 -2.36
C ALA A 24 -1.24 -4.66 -1.66
N ILE A 25 -0.61 -5.58 -2.38
CA ILE A 25 -0.19 -6.87 -1.81
C ILE A 25 1.09 -6.72 -0.98
N LEU A 26 1.85 -5.65 -1.21
CA LEU A 26 3.03 -5.28 -0.44
C LEU A 26 3.18 -3.76 -0.43
N GLU A 27 3.39 -3.19 0.76
CA GLU A 27 3.73 -1.79 0.94
C GLU A 27 5.04 -1.67 1.71
N ALA A 28 5.93 -0.82 1.24
CA ALA A 28 7.15 -0.45 1.95
C ALA A 28 7.20 1.07 2.07
N VAL A 29 7.34 1.54 3.31
CA VAL A 29 7.44 2.97 3.63
C VAL A 29 8.83 3.24 4.20
N HIS A 30 9.47 4.30 3.71
CA HIS A 30 10.82 4.70 4.13
C HIS A 30 11.88 3.59 4.01
N LEU A 31 11.84 2.85 2.90
CA LEU A 31 12.78 1.78 2.63
C LEU A 31 14.19 2.35 2.44
N ARG A 32 15.14 1.82 3.20
CA ARG A 32 16.57 2.15 3.12
C ARG A 32 17.38 0.87 3.06
N LYS A 33 18.35 0.80 2.15
CA LYS A 33 19.25 -0.36 2.07
C LYS A 33 20.69 0.06 1.88
N MET A 34 21.51 -0.39 2.81
CA MET A 34 22.95 -0.19 2.82
C MET A 34 23.63 -1.53 2.61
N PHE A 35 24.59 -1.59 1.69
CA PHE A 35 25.43 -2.77 1.49
C PHE A 35 26.84 -2.48 1.99
N PRO A 36 27.42 -3.35 2.83
CA PRO A 36 28.80 -3.18 3.26
C PRO A 36 29.74 -3.38 2.07
N LEU A 37 30.67 -2.45 1.88
CA LEU A 37 31.81 -2.71 1.03
C LEU A 37 32.75 -3.67 1.77
N ARG A 38 33.30 -4.66 1.06
CA ARG A 38 34.25 -5.62 1.64
C ARG A 38 35.52 -4.88 2.07
N SER A 39 35.53 -4.36 3.30
CA SER A 39 36.71 -3.75 3.91
C SER A 39 37.09 -4.50 5.19
N LEU A 40 38.39 -4.78 5.34
CA LEU A 40 38.97 -5.34 6.56
C LEU A 40 39.29 -4.21 7.55
N ASN A 41 38.35 -3.29 7.77
CA ASN A 41 38.54 -2.21 8.73
C ASN A 41 38.11 -2.67 10.13
N ILE A 42 39.09 -2.97 10.97
CA ILE A 42 38.89 -3.45 12.35
C ILE A 42 38.67 -2.26 13.32
N LEU A 43 39.06 -1.04 12.93
CA LEU A 43 39.06 0.17 13.77
C LEU A 43 38.64 1.43 12.99
N GLY A 44 37.48 1.43 12.32
CA GLY A 44 36.95 2.61 11.62
C GLY A 44 35.52 2.44 11.11
N GLU A 45 34.90 3.54 10.68
CA GLU A 45 33.57 3.52 10.08
C GLU A 45 33.56 2.60 8.84
N LYS A 46 32.58 1.69 8.78
CA LYS A 46 32.47 0.74 7.68
C LYS A 46 31.94 1.50 6.45
N PRO A 47 32.69 1.54 5.34
CA PRO A 47 32.19 2.14 4.12
C PRO A 47 31.00 1.30 3.61
N VAL A 48 29.87 1.97 3.38
CA VAL A 48 28.63 1.36 2.88
C VAL A 48 28.17 2.05 1.61
N VAL A 49 27.53 1.29 0.72
CA VAL A 49 26.82 1.84 -0.43
C VAL A 49 25.34 1.94 -0.10
N HIS A 50 24.78 3.13 -0.26
CA HIS A 50 23.35 3.39 -0.15
C HIS A 50 22.70 3.02 -1.49
N ALA A 51 22.20 1.79 -1.58
CA ALA A 51 21.58 1.31 -2.82
C ALA A 51 20.12 1.77 -2.95
N VAL A 52 19.46 2.02 -1.82
CA VAL A 52 18.12 2.61 -1.79
C VAL A 52 18.12 3.68 -0.71
N GLU A 53 17.82 4.90 -1.13
CA GLU A 53 17.68 6.07 -0.28
C GLU A 53 16.18 6.34 -0.06
N ASP A 54 15.78 6.36 1.22
CA ASP A 54 14.45 6.67 1.75
C ASP A 54 13.31 6.71 0.72
N THR A 55 12.90 5.53 0.26
CA THR A 55 11.92 5.37 -0.81
C THR A 55 10.65 4.72 -0.27
N SER A 56 9.49 5.18 -0.72
CA SER A 56 8.20 4.53 -0.44
C SER A 56 7.62 3.94 -1.71
N LEU A 57 7.12 2.71 -1.65
CA LEU A 57 6.53 2.01 -2.78
C LEU A 57 5.41 1.07 -2.34
N ALA A 58 4.47 0.84 -3.24
CA ALA A 58 3.40 -0.13 -3.07
C ALA A 58 3.32 -1.00 -4.34
N LEU A 59 3.22 -2.31 -4.14
CA LEU A 59 3.07 -3.30 -5.20
C LEU A 59 1.61 -3.74 -5.25
N TYR A 60 1.03 -3.70 -6.44
CA TYR A 60 -0.35 -4.07 -6.69
C TYR A 60 -0.38 -5.28 -7.63
N PRO A 61 -1.34 -6.20 -7.51
CA PRO A 61 -1.46 -7.31 -8.45
C PRO A 61 -1.51 -6.84 -9.91
N GLY A 62 -0.54 -7.26 -10.71
CA GLY A 62 -0.46 -6.94 -12.13
C GLY A 62 0.07 -5.54 -12.49
N ARG A 63 0.63 -4.79 -11.53
CA ARG A 63 1.28 -3.49 -11.75
C ARG A 63 2.59 -3.37 -11.00
#